data_AF-A0A1H5BRW6-F1
#
_entry.id   AF-A0A1H5BRW6-F1
#
_cell.length_a   1.000
_cell.length_b   1.000
_cell.length_c   1.000
_cell.angle_alpha   90.00
_cell.angle_beta   90.00
_cell.angle_gamma   90.00
#
_symmetry.space_group_name_H-M   'P 1'
#
loop_
_entity.id
_entity.type
_entity.pdbx_description
1 polymer ?
#
loop_
_entity_poly.entity_id
_entity_poly.type
_entity_poly.pdbx_seq_one_letter_code
_entity_poly.pdbx_strand_id
1 'polypeptide(L)' 'MATWKFTIPAFDAKGDLVTLYGTVSAPDDGEATERDVRNALADRAGEWGCDPVEIGLHPHNG' A
#
# COMPACT_ATOMS: atom_id res chain seq x y z
N MET A 1 9.74 -12.37 8.81
CA MET A 1 9.14 -11.04 8.61
C MET A 1 8.96 -10.84 7.13
N ALA A 2 7.72 -10.69 6.67
CA ALA A 2 7.44 -10.47 5.26
C ALA A 2 7.40 -8.97 4.96
N THR A 3 8.13 -8.55 3.93
CA THR A 3 8.15 -7.16 3.47
C THR A 3 7.59 -7.12 2.05
N TRP A 4 6.74 -6.13 1.77
CA TRP A 4 6.21 -5.87 0.44
C TRP A 4 6.58 -4.46 0.00
N LYS A 5 6.82 -4.32 -1.29
CA LYS A 5 6.85 -3.03 -1.97
C LYS A 5 5.46 -2.75 -2.52
N PHE A 6 5.03 -1.49 -2.41
CA PHE A 6 3.74 -1.07 -2.94
C PHE A 6 3.88 0.13 -3.87
N THR A 7 2.94 0.18 -4.80
CA THR A 7 2.70 1.30 -5.70
C THR A 7 1.22 1.61 -5.72
N ILE A 8 0.87 2.86 -5.43
CA ILE A 8 -0.53 3.31 -5.38
C ILE A 8 -0.66 4.55 -6.27
N PRO A 9 -1.15 4.44 -7.51
CA PRO A 9 -1.68 5.58 -8.23
C PRO A 9 -2.90 6.13 -7.48
N ALA A 10 -2.89 7.42 -7.16
CA ALA A 10 -3.96 8.09 -6.45
C ALA A 10 -4.14 9.53 -6.93
N PHE A 11 -5.32 10.09 -6.73
CA PHE A 11 -5.53 11.52 -6.93
C PHE A 11 -5.20 12.28 -5.65
N ASP A 12 -4.44 13.37 -5.78
CA ASP A 12 -4.20 14.29 -4.67
C ASP A 12 -5.40 15.25 -4.48
N ALA A 13 -5.31 16.12 -3.47
CA ALA A 13 -6.37 17.09 -3.15
C ALA A 13 -6.66 18.11 -4.29
N LYS A 14 -5.80 18.22 -5.29
CA LYS A 14 -5.99 19.09 -6.47
C LYS A 14 -6.59 18.34 -7.65
N GLY A 15 -6.72 17.02 -7.56
CA GLY A 15 -7.17 16.15 -8.65
C GLY A 15 -6.04 15.76 -9.61
N ASP A 16 -4.78 15.98 -9.24
CA ASP A 16 -3.64 15.53 -10.02
C ASP A 16 -3.35 14.05 -9.73
N LEU A 17 -3.06 13.26 -10.78
CA LEU A 17 -2.68 11.87 -10.62
C LEU A 17 -1.24 11.80 -10.11
N VAL A 18 -1.06 11.28 -8.91
CA VAL A 18 0.23 11.00 -8.28
C VAL A 18 0.42 9.50 -8.10
N THR A 19 1.67 9.06 -7.92
CA THR A 19 1.95 7.67 -7.57
C THR A 19 2.75 7.62 -6.27
N LEU A 20 2.19 6.95 -5.27
CA LEU A 20 2.86 6.71 -4.00
C LEU A 20 3.68 5.43 -4.09
N TYR A 21 4.91 5.48 -3.56
CA TYR A 21 5.82 4.35 -3.49
C TYR A 21 6.21 4.11 -2.04
N GLY A 22 6.28 2.86 -1.62
CA GLY A 22 6.75 2.55 -0.29
C GLY A 22 6.97 1.08 -0.03
N THR A 23 7.32 0.80 1.23
CA THR A 23 7.50 -0.55 1.75
C THR A 23 6.64 -0.72 2.99
N VAL A 24 6.00 -1.87 3.10
CA VAL A 24 5.24 -2.29 4.27
C VAL A 24 5.82 -3.59 4.77
N SER A 25 5.95 -3.72 6.08
CA SER A 25 6.40 -4.95 6.70
C SER A 25 5.32 -5.48 7.63
N ALA A 26 4.98 -6.74 7.49
CA ALA A 26 4.07 -7.38 8.43
C ALA A 26 4.84 -7.91 9.65
N PRO A 27 4.25 -7.83 10.85
CA PRO A 27 4.79 -8.47 12.04
C PRO A 27 4.86 -10.00 11.84
N ASP A 28 5.80 -10.64 12.55
CA ASP A 28 6.13 -12.07 12.39
C ASP A 28 5.05 -13.02 12.94
N ASP A 29 4.08 -12.51 13.69
CA ASP A 29 3.08 -13.27 14.46
C ASP A 29 1.95 -13.92 13.62
N GLY A 30 2.08 -13.94 12.29
CA GLY A 30 1.16 -14.65 11.41
C GLY A 30 1.46 -14.39 9.94
N GLU A 31 1.06 -15.32 9.05
CA GLU A 31 1.10 -15.11 7.61
C GLU A 31 0.17 -13.95 7.22
N ALA A 32 0.66 -12.72 7.30
CA ALA A 32 -0.04 -11.58 6.73
C ALA A 32 -0.16 -11.82 5.23
N THR A 33 -1.40 -11.95 4.77
CA THR A 33 -1.66 -12.21 3.36
C THR A 33 -1.54 -10.92 2.56
N GLU A 34 -1.33 -11.03 1.25
CA GLU A 34 -1.36 -9.88 0.34
C GLU A 34 -2.66 -9.06 0.52
N ARG A 35 -3.79 -9.72 0.82
CA ARG A 35 -5.08 -9.06 1.04
C ARG A 35 -5.08 -8.19 2.30
N ASP A 36 -4.47 -8.67 3.39
CA ASP A 36 -4.39 -7.91 4.64
C ASP A 36 -3.54 -6.66 4.47
N VAL A 37 -2.41 -6.80 3.77
CA VAL A 37 -1.53 -5.68 3.41
C VAL A 37 -2.26 -4.68 2.52
N ARG A 38 -3.03 -5.16 1.54
CA ARG A 38 -3.83 -4.30 0.63
C ARG A 38 -4.87 -3.50 1.38
N ASN A 39 -5.62 -4.14 2.29
CA ASN A 39 -6.63 -3.45 3.10
C ASN A 39 -6.00 -2.39 4.02
N ALA A 40 -4.87 -2.69 4.65
CA ALA A 40 -4.15 -1.74 5.48
C ALA A 40 -3.64 -0.52 4.69
N LEU A 41 -3.19 -0.72 3.45
CA LEU A 41 -2.77 0.38 2.57
C LEU A 41 -3.96 1.24 2.10
N ALA A 42 -5.11 0.63 1.82
CA ALA A 42 -6.31 1.37 1.44
C ALA A 42 -6.79 2.29 2.57
N ASP A 43 -6.78 1.80 3.82
CA ASP A 43 -7.12 2.59 5.01
C ASP A 43 -6.15 3.78 5.19
N ARG A 44 -4.83 3.53 5.05
CA ARG A 44 -3.80 4.59 5.12
C ARG A 44 -3.86 5.59 3.99
N ALA A 45 -4.21 5.20 2.77
CA ALA A 45 -4.37 6.13 1.65
C ALA A 45 -5.43 7.19 1.95
N GLY A 46 -6.54 6.81 2.60
CA GLY A 46 -7.56 7.74 3.07
C GLY A 46 -7.02 8.76 4.08
N GLU A 47 -6.17 8.33 5.01
CA GLU A 47 -5.50 9.23 5.98
C GLU A 47 -4.48 10.16 5.32
N TRP A 48 -3.89 9.77 4.19
CA TRP A 48 -2.99 10.62 3.39
C TRP A 48 -3.74 11.63 2.51
N GLY A 49 -5.08 11.61 2.51
CA GLY A 49 -5.90 12.46 1.66
C GLY A 49 -5.78 12.09 0.17
N CYS A 50 -5.48 10.82 -0.11
CA CYS A 50 -5.33 10.28 -1.45
C CYS A 50 -6.48 9.31 -1.74
N ASP A 51 -7.04 9.36 -2.93
CA ASP A 51 -8.03 8.39 -3.40
C ASP A 51 -7.33 7.33 -4.29
N PRO A 52 -7.06 6.12 -3.78
CA PRO A 52 -6.29 5.11 -4.51
C PRO A 52 -7.10 4.51 -5.66
N VAL A 53 -6.54 4.56 -6.87
CA VAL A 53 -7.13 3.96 -8.09
C VAL A 53 -6.90 2.45 -8.11
N GLU A 54 -5.68 2.03 -7.76
CA GLU A 54 -5.26 0.63 -7.69
C GLU A 54 -4.13 0.51 -6.66
N ILE A 55 -4.02 -0.64 -5.99
CA ILE A 55 -2.92 -0.93 -5.06
C ILE A 55 -2.13 -2.11 -5.62
N GLY A 56 -0.99 -1.81 -6.23
CA GLY A 56 -0.02 -2.81 -6.67
C GLY A 56 0.85 -3.26 -5.50
N LEU A 57 0.92 -4.57 -5.27
CA LEU A 57 1.72 -5.20 -4.23
C LEU A 57 2.72 -6.18 -4.83
N HIS A 58 3.98 -6.07 -4.41
CA HIS A 58 5.03 -6.99 -4.82
C HIS A 58 5.76 -7.51 -3.58
N PRO A 59 5.76 -8.85 -3.34
CA PRO A 59 6.54 -9.41 -2.24
C PRO A 59 8.02 -9.12 -2.45
N HIS A 60 8.67 -8.60 -1.43
CA HIS A 60 10.12 -8.42 -1.40
C HIS A 60 10.72 -9.69 -0.80
N ASN A 61 10.96 -10.69 -1.64
CA ASN A 61 11.81 -11.82 -1.28
C ASN A 61 13.26 -11.31 -1.26
N GLY A 62 13.77 -11.05 -0.06
CA GLY A 62 15.19 -10.79 0.18
C GLY A 62 16.01 -12.06 0.14
#